data_AF-A0A9D7E9U7-F1
#
_entry.id   AF-A0A9D7E9U7-F1
#
_cell.length_a   1.000
_cell.length_b   1.000
_cell.length_c   1.000
_cell.angle_alpha   90.00
_cell.angle_beta   90.00
_cell.angle_gamma   90.00
#
_symmetry.space_group_name_H-M   'P 1'
#
loop_
_entity.id
_entity.type
_entity.pdbx_description
1 polymer ?
#
loop_
_entity_poly.entity_id
_entity_poly.type
_entity_poly.pdbx_seq_one_letter_code
_entity_poly.pdbx_strand_id
1 'polypeptide(L)'
;MCEALDAPPPCSVRANPARHHVPDGERVPWCEHGRYLDKRPVFTLDPFFHAGAYYVQEASSMMVEQAFKATDSPTRKYSRWTYARRQVERAGICGTFSIPPRY
;
A
#
# COMPACT_ATOMS: atom_id res chain seq x y z
N MET A 1 -12.13 19.22 -22.87
CA MET A 1 -11.77 17.78 -22.85
C MET A 1 -10.63 17.48 -23.82
N CYS A 2 -10.67 17.97 -25.06
CA CYS A 2 -9.57 17.78 -26.03
C CYS A 2 -8.21 18.32 -25.51
N GLU A 3 -8.20 19.49 -24.88
CA GLU A 3 -6.97 20.12 -24.35
C GLU A 3 -6.20 19.28 -23.32
N ALA A 4 -6.87 18.40 -22.56
CA ALA A 4 -6.21 17.56 -21.57
C ALA A 4 -5.41 16.41 -22.21
N LEU A 5 -5.76 16.02 -23.44
CA LEU A 5 -5.04 15.01 -24.21
C LEU A 5 -3.83 15.59 -24.95
N ASP A 6 -3.84 16.92 -25.18
CA ASP A 6 -2.77 17.63 -25.89
C ASP A 6 -1.57 17.97 -24.96
N ALA A 7 -1.78 17.96 -23.64
CA ALA A 7 -0.71 18.16 -22.67
C ALA A 7 0.19 16.92 -22.54
N PRO A 8 1.50 17.09 -22.27
CA PRO A 8 2.37 15.95 -21.98
C PRO A 8 1.84 15.18 -20.76
N PRO A 9 1.82 13.83 -20.80
CA PRO A 9 1.22 13.06 -19.74
C PRO A 9 2.00 13.27 -18.43
N PRO A 10 1.32 13.57 -17.32
CA PRO A 10 1.98 13.72 -16.03
C PRO A 10 2.65 12.40 -15.64
N CYS A 11 3.87 12.50 -15.08
CA CYS A 11 4.61 11.33 -14.62
C CYS A 11 4.45 11.23 -13.10
N SER A 12 3.96 10.09 -12.62
CA SER A 12 3.81 9.83 -11.18
C SER A 12 4.49 8.54 -10.77
N VAL A 13 4.97 8.52 -9.54
CA VAL A 13 5.69 7.40 -8.93
C VAL A 13 5.20 7.15 -7.52
N ARG A 14 5.28 5.89 -7.06
CA ARG A 14 5.03 5.50 -5.68
C ARG A 14 6.33 5.07 -5.03
N ALA A 15 6.73 5.78 -3.98
CA ALA A 15 7.90 5.43 -3.18
C ALA A 15 7.65 4.14 -2.36
N ASN A 16 8.70 3.35 -2.19
CA ASN A 16 8.69 2.17 -1.34
C ASN A 16 9.05 2.59 0.10
N PRO A 17 8.13 2.48 1.08
CA PRO A 17 8.40 2.89 2.47
C PRO A 17 9.48 2.04 3.15
N ALA A 18 9.81 0.84 2.63
CA ALA A 18 10.91 0.01 3.12
C ALA A 18 12.29 0.48 2.65
N ARG A 19 12.36 1.58 1.89
CA ARG A 19 13.59 2.17 1.34
C ARG A 19 13.69 3.62 1.76
N HIS A 20 14.90 4.11 2.01
CA HIS A 20 15.16 5.47 2.49
C HIS A 20 15.18 6.54 1.39
N HIS A 21 14.96 6.16 0.13
CA HIS A 21 14.99 7.08 -1.00
C HIS A 21 13.57 7.40 -1.47
N VAL A 22 13.20 8.68 -1.38
CA VAL A 22 11.93 9.22 -1.86
C VAL A 22 12.23 10.14 -3.03
N PRO A 23 11.66 9.91 -4.24
CA PRO A 23 11.85 10.80 -5.37
C PRO A 23 11.37 12.22 -5.08
N ASP A 24 12.13 13.21 -5.57
CA ASP A 24 11.73 14.61 -5.53
C ASP A 24 10.48 14.84 -6.39
N GLY A 25 9.56 15.66 -5.90
CA GLY A 25 8.32 15.96 -6.60
C GLY A 25 7.17 16.33 -5.68
N GLU A 26 6.04 16.72 -6.27
CA GLU A 26 4.84 17.10 -5.54
C GLU A 26 4.12 15.86 -5.00
N ARG A 27 3.60 15.92 -3.77
CA ARG A 27 2.84 14.80 -3.19
C ARG A 27 1.48 14.63 -3.86
N VAL A 28 1.15 13.40 -4.22
CA VAL A 28 -0.21 13.04 -4.63
C VAL A 28 -1.14 13.17 -3.42
N PRO A 29 -2.22 13.97 -3.46
CA PRO A 29 -2.98 14.31 -2.25
C PRO A 29 -3.64 13.10 -1.58
N TRP A 30 -4.09 12.12 -2.38
CA TRP A 30 -4.76 10.90 -1.91
C TRP A 30 -3.81 9.70 -1.68
N CYS A 31 -2.51 9.80 -1.94
CA CYS A 31 -1.57 8.72 -1.67
C CYS A 31 -0.34 9.26 -0.92
N GLU A 32 -0.06 8.70 0.26
CA GLU A 32 1.00 9.21 1.12
C GLU A 32 2.39 9.09 0.50
N HIS A 33 2.62 7.97 -0.18
CA HIS A 33 3.87 7.64 -0.84
C HIS A 33 3.87 8.00 -2.34
N GLY A 34 2.79 8.60 -2.85
CA GLY A 34 2.69 9.04 -4.23
C GLY A 34 3.37 10.39 -4.44
N ARG A 35 4.10 10.52 -5.56
CA ARG A 35 4.75 11.76 -6.01
C ARG A 35 4.52 12.00 -7.50
N TYR A 36 4.24 13.24 -7.89
CA TYR A 36 4.30 13.74 -9.26
C TYR A 36 5.71 14.24 -9.56
N LEU A 37 6.26 13.82 -10.69
CA LEU A 37 7.58 14.24 -11.17
C LEU A 37 7.41 15.36 -12.19
N ASP A 38 8.15 16.45 -12.03
CA ASP A 38 8.14 17.59 -12.97
C ASP A 38 8.58 17.19 -14.38
N LYS A 39 9.48 16.21 -14.46
CA LYS A 39 10.00 15.62 -15.70
C LYS A 39 10.08 14.12 -15.56
N ARG A 40 9.86 13.40 -16.65
CA ARG A 40 10.01 11.95 -16.71
C ARG A 40 11.50 11.58 -16.81
N PRO A 41 12.12 11.02 -15.76
CA PRO A 41 13.51 10.56 -15.85
C PRO A 41 13.62 9.31 -16.73
N VAL A 42 14.82 9.05 -17.23
CA VAL A 42 15.13 7.83 -17.98
C VAL A 42 15.29 6.68 -16.96
N PHE A 43 14.19 6.00 -16.68
CA PHE A 43 14.12 4.95 -15.65
C PHE A 43 15.14 3.82 -15.82
N THR A 44 15.55 3.53 -17.05
CA THR A 44 16.52 2.47 -17.34
C THR A 44 17.92 2.78 -16.81
N LEU A 45 18.25 4.05 -16.62
CA LEU A 45 19.57 4.50 -16.15
C LEU A 45 19.58 4.82 -14.65
N ASP A 46 18.45 4.69 -13.95
CA ASP A 46 18.34 5.08 -12.57
C ASP A 46 18.63 3.89 -11.62
N PRO A 47 19.73 3.93 -10.83
CA PRO A 47 20.04 2.87 -9.88
C PRO A 47 18.95 2.69 -8.80
N PHE A 48 18.24 3.75 -8.42
CA PHE A 48 17.20 3.68 -7.40
C PHE A 48 15.93 3.00 -7.92
N PHE A 49 15.63 3.16 -9.21
CA PHE A 49 14.56 2.42 -9.86
C PHE A 49 14.85 0.91 -9.83
N HIS A 50 16.07 0.50 -10.20
CA HIS A 50 16.49 -0.90 -10.16
C HIS A 50 16.64 -1.46 -8.74
N ALA A 51 16.99 -0.63 -7.76
CA ALA A 51 17.04 -1.00 -6.34
C ALA A 51 15.63 -1.16 -5.69
N GLY A 52 14.57 -0.86 -6.42
CA GLY A 52 13.19 -0.93 -5.94
C GLY A 52 12.86 0.15 -4.90
N ALA A 53 13.50 1.32 -4.99
CA ALA A 53 13.20 2.46 -4.13
C ALA A 53 11.83 3.08 -4.44
N TYR A 54 11.38 3.02 -5.70
CA TYR A 54 10.07 3.50 -6.11
C TYR A 54 9.63 2.81 -7.40
N TYR A 55 8.34 2.90 -7.69
CA TYR A 55 7.71 2.31 -8.88
C TYR A 55 6.97 3.38 -9.66
N VAL A 56 6.99 3.30 -10.99
CA VAL A 56 6.18 4.17 -11.85
C VAL A 56 4.73 3.69 -11.78
N GLN A 57 3.85 4.54 -11.25
CA GLN A 57 2.43 4.22 -11.08
C GLN A 57 1.62 5.49 -11.32
N GLU A 58 0.58 5.39 -12.15
CA GLU A 58 -0.29 6.52 -12.47
C GLU A 58 -1.08 6.99 -11.22
N ALA A 59 -1.24 8.30 -11.05
CA ALA A 59 -1.74 8.88 -9.81
C ALA A 59 -3.20 8.52 -9.53
N SER A 60 -4.07 8.50 -10.55
CA SER A 60 -5.47 8.06 -10.42
C SER A 60 -5.56 6.62 -9.95
N SER A 61 -4.65 5.75 -10.41
CA SER A 61 -4.56 4.34 -9.98
C SER A 61 -4.17 4.20 -8.51
N MET A 62 -3.48 5.18 -7.92
CA MET A 62 -3.19 5.18 -6.48
C MET A 62 -4.44 5.47 -5.64
N MET A 63 -5.52 6.03 -6.21
CA MET A 63 -6.77 6.25 -5.49
C MET A 63 -7.44 4.94 -5.06
N VAL A 64 -7.10 3.81 -5.69
CA VAL A 64 -7.55 2.48 -5.28
C VAL A 64 -7.21 2.20 -3.81
N GLU A 65 -6.07 2.67 -3.32
CA GLU A 65 -5.72 2.56 -1.89
C GLU A 65 -6.76 3.24 -0.98
N GLN A 66 -7.22 4.43 -1.36
CA GLN A 66 -8.26 5.15 -0.62
C GLN A 66 -9.62 4.48 -0.75
N ALA A 67 -9.95 3.93 -1.92
CA ALA A 67 -11.18 3.16 -2.09
C ALA A 67 -11.20 1.94 -1.15
N PHE A 68 -10.11 1.18 -1.05
CA PHE A 68 -10.00 0.06 -0.11
C PHE A 68 -10.12 0.50 1.36
N LYS A 69 -9.50 1.62 1.76
CA LYS A 69 -9.65 2.18 3.11
C LYS A 69 -11.08 2.65 3.39
N ALA A 70 -11.71 3.31 2.42
CA ALA A 70 -13.07 3.83 2.54
C ALA A 70 -14.13 2.73 2.60
N THR A 71 -13.87 1.59 1.94
CA THR A 71 -14.82 0.49 1.90
C THR A 71 -14.82 -0.31 3.20
N ASP A 72 -13.82 -0.13 4.07
CA ASP A 72 -13.53 -0.90 5.30
C ASP A 72 -14.45 -2.11 5.46
N SER A 73 -14.33 -3.06 4.53
CA SER A 73 -14.62 -4.43 4.88
C SER A 73 -13.50 -4.71 5.86
N PRO A 74 -13.75 -4.88 7.17
CA PRO A 74 -12.68 -5.16 8.10
C PRO A 74 -11.99 -6.38 7.52
N THR A 75 -10.78 -6.17 6.99
CA THR A 75 -10.00 -7.27 6.43
C THR A 75 -9.95 -8.26 7.56
N ARG A 76 -10.70 -9.34 7.39
CA ARG A 76 -10.92 -10.33 8.42
C ARG A 76 -9.55 -10.88 8.68
N LYS A 77 -8.85 -10.28 9.65
CA LYS A 77 -7.58 -10.76 10.17
C LYS A 77 -7.88 -12.21 10.38
N TYR A 78 -7.25 -13.06 9.57
CA TYR A 78 -7.54 -14.48 9.51
C TYR A 78 -7.00 -15.09 10.81
N SER A 79 -7.68 -14.78 11.90
CA SER A 79 -7.57 -15.46 13.15
C SER A 79 -8.32 -16.75 12.93
N ARG A 80 -7.57 -17.75 12.47
CA ARG A 80 -7.97 -19.16 12.58
C ARG A 80 -8.37 -19.54 14.01
N TRP A 81 -8.10 -18.66 14.99
CA TRP A 81 -8.34 -18.85 16.41
C TRP A 81 -9.55 -18.11 16.99
N THR A 82 -10.15 -17.12 16.32
CA THR A 82 -11.29 -16.38 16.91
C THR A 82 -12.59 -17.18 16.86
N TYR A 83 -12.78 -18.03 15.83
CA TYR A 83 -13.90 -18.98 15.82
C TYR A 83 -13.72 -20.10 16.85
N ALA A 84 -12.48 -20.60 17.01
CA ALA A 84 -12.16 -21.61 18.01
C ALA A 84 -12.36 -21.10 19.45
N ARG A 85 -12.03 -19.82 19.73
CA ARG A 85 -12.24 -19.21 21.05
C ARG A 85 -13.71 -19.19 21.46
N ARG A 86 -14.61 -18.83 20.53
CA ARG A 86 -16.05 -18.75 20.80
C ARG A 86 -16.71 -20.12 20.97
N GLN A 87 -16.13 -21.19 20.41
CA GLN A 87 -16.60 -22.58 20.60
C GLN A 87 -16.15 -23.16 21.94
N VAL A 88 -14.93 -22.87 22.41
CA VAL A 88 -14.44 -23.38 23.70
C VAL A 88 -15.11 -22.67 24.88
N GLU A 89 -15.39 -21.36 24.78
CA GLU A 89 -16.10 -20.61 25.84
C GLU A 89 -17.56 -21.04 25.99
N ARG A 90 -18.25 -21.43 24.89
CA ARG A 90 -19.61 -22.01 24.97
C ARG A 90 -19.62 -23.46 25.47
N ALA A 91 -18.49 -24.17 25.40
CA ALA A 91 -18.36 -25.55 25.87
C ALA A 91 -17.99 -25.66 27.37
N GLY A 92 -17.77 -24.55 28.07
CA GLY A 92 -17.54 -24.54 29.52
C GLY A 92 -16.25 -25.24 29.97
N ILE A 93 -15.28 -25.44 29.07
CA ILE A 93 -14.04 -26.14 29.40
C ILE A 93 -13.07 -25.14 30.04
N CYS A 94 -13.08 -25.12 31.38
CA CYS A 94 -12.06 -24.47 32.19
C CYS A 94 -10.75 -25.27 32.03
N GLY A 95 -9.89 -24.84 31.10
CA GLY A 95 -8.58 -25.43 30.91
C GLY A 95 -7.60 -24.35 30.45
N THR A 96 -6.58 -24.10 31.26
CA THR A 96 -5.47 -23.17 31.00
C THR A 96 -4.71 -23.58 29.73
N PHE A 97 -5.09 -23.02 28.58
CA PHE A 97 -4.37 -23.24 27.33
C PHE A 97 -3.12 -22.37 27.30
N SER A 98 -1.98 -22.94 27.72
CA SER A 98 -0.67 -22.30 27.64
C SER A 98 -0.28 -22.05 26.18
N ILE A 99 0.10 -20.81 25.88
CA ILE A 99 0.49 -20.35 24.54
C ILE A 99 1.89 -20.91 24.23
N PRO A 100 2.11 -21.66 23.14
CA PRO A 100 3.47 -22.01 22.73
C PRO A 100 4.19 -20.76 22.16
N PRO A 101 5.50 -20.60 22.42
CA PRO A 101 6.25 -19.43 21.97
C PRO A 101 6.29 -19.38 20.44
N ARG A 102 6.15 -18.15 19.92
CA ARG A 102 6.26 -17.86 18.48
C ARG A 102 7.71 -18.11 18.05
N TYR A 103 7.89 -18.88 16.98
CA TYR A 103 9.08 -18.80 16.13
C TYR A 103 8.86 -17.72 15.07
#